data_AF-F7KAI2-F1
#
_entry.id   AF-F7KAI2-F1
#
_cell.length_a   1.000
_cell.length_b   1.000
_cell.length_c   1.000
_cell.angle_alpha   90.00
_cell.angle_beta   90.00
_cell.angle_gamma   90.00
#
_symmetry.space_group_name_H-M   'P 1'
#
loop_
_entity.id
_entity.type
_entity.pdbx_description
1 polymer ?
#
loop_
_entity_poly.entity_id
_entity_poly.type
_entity_poly.pdbx_seq_one_letter_code
_entity_poly.pdbx_strand_id
1 'polypeptide(L)' 'MNELKNINEYGTQSEKPFLLIYTNKDNVINYEWLKTKEELLKVMEEVKGYGCEIHDSTLIASCRVEFP' A
#
# COMPACT_ATOMS: atom_id res chain seq x y z
N MET A 1 -20.19 -15.94 -20.10
CA MET A 1 -18.74 -15.81 -20.34
C MET A 1 -18.15 -15.14 -19.10
N ASN A 2 -17.25 -15.82 -18.38
CA ASN A 2 -16.64 -15.30 -17.16
C ASN A 2 -15.55 -14.29 -17.53
N GLU A 3 -15.89 -13.00 -17.49
CA GLU A 3 -14.97 -11.88 -17.74
C GLU A 3 -13.81 -11.81 -16.73
N LEU A 4 -13.90 -12.55 -15.62
CA LEU A 4 -12.88 -12.62 -14.58
C LEU A 4 -11.72 -13.57 -14.90
N LYS A 5 -11.78 -14.37 -15.99
CA LYS A 5 -10.73 -15.36 -16.31
C LYS A 5 -9.48 -14.78 -16.99
N ASN A 6 -9.53 -13.55 -17.51
CA ASN A 6 -8.41 -12.93 -18.24
C ASN A 6 -7.57 -11.94 -17.41
N ILE A 7 -7.86 -11.77 -16.12
CA ILE A 7 -7.16 -10.76 -15.29
C ILE A 7 -5.75 -11.24 -14.86
N ASN A 8 -5.43 -12.53 -15.04
CA ASN A 8 -4.23 -13.15 -14.44
C ASN A 8 -3.22 -13.76 -15.41
N GLU A 9 -3.36 -13.63 -16.73
CA GLU A 9 -2.35 -14.19 -17.67
C GLU A 9 -1.13 -13.27 -17.87
N TYR A 10 -1.20 -12.00 -17.44
CA TYR A 10 -0.10 -11.03 -17.52
C TYR A 10 -0.06 -10.14 -16.28
N GLY A 11 -0.06 -10.76 -15.08
CA GLY A 11 -0.15 -10.06 -13.79
C GLY A 11 0.68 -8.78 -13.78
N THR A 12 0.01 -7.64 -13.96
CA THR A 12 0.66 -6.35 -14.07
C THR A 12 1.24 -6.06 -12.70
N GLN A 13 2.55 -5.79 -12.65
CA GLN A 13 3.22 -5.41 -11.43
C GLN A 13 2.46 -4.22 -10.82
N SER A 14 1.88 -4.39 -9.63
CA SER A 14 1.17 -3.29 -8.98
C SER A 14 2.15 -2.16 -8.77
N GLU A 15 1.87 -1.00 -9.35
CA GLU A 15 2.75 0.17 -9.24
C GLU A 15 2.87 0.68 -7.80
N LYS A 16 1.91 0.30 -6.93
CA LYS A 16 1.78 0.75 -5.53
C LYS A 16 1.37 -0.41 -4.61
N PRO A 17 2.29 -1.32 -4.25
CA PRO A 17 1.96 -2.54 -3.53
C PRO A 17 1.81 -2.36 -2.00
N PHE A 18 2.19 -1.21 -1.45
CA PHE A 18 2.14 -0.95 -0.01
C PHE A 18 0.92 -0.10 0.34
N LEU A 19 0.14 -0.56 1.32
CA LEU A 19 -0.96 0.19 1.91
C LEU A 19 -0.58 0.67 3.31
N LEU A 20 -0.82 1.94 3.59
CA LEU A 20 -0.74 2.52 4.92
C LEU A 20 -2.13 2.99 5.34
N ILE A 21 -2.53 2.67 6.57
CA ILE A 21 -3.80 3.09 7.17
C ILE A 21 -3.50 3.87 8.46
N TYR A 22 -4.04 5.07 8.58
CA TYR A 22 -3.83 5.92 9.74
C TYR A 22 -5.04 6.82 10.02
N THR A 23 -5.15 7.33 11.24
CA THR A 23 -6.16 8.32 11.65
C THR A 23 -5.49 9.66 11.91
N ASN A 24 -6.07 10.72 11.36
CA ASN A 24 -5.60 12.08 11.60
C ASN A 24 -6.18 12.66 12.90
N LYS A 25 -5.77 13.89 13.24
CA LYS A 25 -6.20 14.59 14.46
C LYS A 25 -7.71 14.87 14.54
N ASP A 26 -8.39 14.86 13.41
CA ASP A 26 -9.84 15.07 13.32
C ASP A 26 -10.62 13.74 13.40
N ASN A 27 -9.96 12.65 13.80
CA ASN A 27 -10.50 11.28 13.84
C ASN A 27 -10.95 10.75 12.47
N VAL A 28 -10.38 11.27 11.38
CA VAL A 28 -10.64 10.79 10.03
C VAL A 28 -9.64 9.68 9.68
N ILE A 29 -10.16 8.54 9.24
CA ILE A 29 -9.36 7.42 8.72
C ILE A 29 -8.91 7.76 7.30
N ASN A 30 -7.61 7.65 7.07
CA ASN A 30 -6.94 7.87 5.79
C ASN A 30 -6.24 6.59 5.34
N TYR A 31 -6.06 6.45 4.03
CA TYR A 31 -5.37 5.34 3.41
C TYR A 31 -4.45 5.83 2.28
N GLU A 32 -3.23 5.31 2.24
CA GLU A 32 -2.22 5.71 1.25
C GLU A 32 -1.61 4.49 0.55
N TRP A 33 -1.51 4.57 -0.77
CA TRP A 33 -0.96 3.53 -1.64
C TRP A 33 0.40 3.95 -2.16
N LEU A 34 1.43 3.19 -1.79
CA LEU A 34 2.83 3.57 -1.92
C LEU A 34 3.60 2.54 -2.75
N LYS A 35 4.60 3.02 -3.50
CA LYS A 35 5.34 2.25 -4.51
C LYS A 35 6.41 1.38 -3.90
N THR A 36 7.18 1.94 -2.97
CA THR A 36 8.33 1.25 -2.37
C THR A 36 8.24 1.24 -0.86
N LYS A 37 9.03 0.35 -0.24
CA LYS A 37 9.15 0.27 1.21
C LYS A 37 9.73 1.56 1.79
N GLU A 38 10.68 2.18 1.09
CA GLU A 38 11.30 3.45 1.49
C GLU A 38 10.29 4.59 1.51
N GLU A 39 9.40 4.63 0.51
CA GLU A 39 8.29 5.60 0.47
C GLU A 39 7.33 5.37 1.65
N LEU A 40 6.95 4.12 1.91
CA LEU A 40 6.15 3.75 3.08
C LEU A 40 6.77 4.24 4.39
N LEU A 41 8.04 3.94 4.63
CA LEU A 41 8.72 4.35 5.86
C LEU A 41 8.78 5.88 5.98
N LYS A 42 9.04 6.60 4.89
CA LYS A 42 9.06 8.06 4.88
C LYS A 42 7.69 8.65 5.24
N VAL A 43 6.63 8.19 4.59
CA VAL A 43 5.26 8.67 4.87
C VAL A 43 4.85 8.33 6.29
N MET A 44 5.21 7.15 6.82
CA MET A 44 4.95 6.78 8.21
C MET A 44 5.59 7.76 9.21
N GLU A 45 6.82 8.19 8.97
CA GLU A 45 7.47 9.18 9.85
C GLU A 45 6.83 10.57 9.73
N GLU A 46 6.43 10.98 8.53
CA GLU A 46 5.71 12.25 8.32
C GLU A 46 4.36 12.26 9.05
N VAL A 47 3.53 11.21 8.90
CA VAL A 47 2.21 11.15 9.56
C VAL A 47 2.34 11.11 11.08
N LYS A 48 3.33 10.40 11.64
CA LYS A 48 3.64 10.47 13.07
C LYS A 48 4.03 11.87 13.50
N GLY A 49 4.87 12.56 12.71
CA GLY A 49 5.25 13.95 12.96
C GLY A 49 4.07 14.92 12.98
N TYR A 50 3.03 14.65 12.19
CA TYR A 50 1.78 15.39 12.21
C TYR A 50 0.84 15.03 13.37
N GLY A 51 1.20 14.04 14.20
CA GLY A 51 0.40 13.55 15.32
C GLY A 51 -0.76 12.66 14.89
N CYS A 52 -0.65 11.99 13.75
CA CYS A 52 -1.58 10.95 13.33
C CYS A 52 -1.26 9.62 14.05
N GLU A 53 -2.27 8.78 14.19
CA GLU A 53 -2.14 7.41 14.71
C GLU A 53 -2.09 6.42 13.55
N ILE A 54 -1.03 5.61 13.47
CA ILE A 54 -0.92 4.55 12.46
C ILE A 54 -1.64 3.31 12.99
N HIS A 55 -2.54 2.75 12.17
CA HIS A 55 -3.28 1.53 12.49
C HIS A 55 -2.64 0.29 11.91
N ASP A 56 -2.31 0.34 10.62
CA ASP A 56 -1.74 -0.80 9.91
C ASP A 56 -0.89 -0.35 8.72
N SER A 57 0.08 -1.19 8.37
CA SER A 57 0.76 -1.12 7.09
C SER A 57 1.00 -2.52 6.54
N THR A 58 0.62 -2.74 5.29
CA THR A 58 0.64 -4.09 4.73
C THR A 58 0.97 -4.09 3.24
N LEU A 59 1.64 -5.17 2.81
CA LEU A 59 1.92 -5.43 1.41
C LEU A 59 0.69 -6.12 0.81
N ILE A 60 -0.11 -5.37 0.06
CA ILE A 60 -1.37 -5.84 -0.52
C ILE A 60 -1.24 -6.40 -1.94
N ALA A 61 -0.10 -6.17 -2.60
CA ALA A 61 0.23 -6.82 -3.85
C ALA A 61 1.67 -7.35 -3.78
N SER A 62 1.81 -8.68 -3.76
CA SER A 62 3.10 -9.33 -3.92
C SER A 62 3.52 -9.20 -5.38
N CYS A 63 4.64 -8.49 -5.63
CA CYS A 63 5.45 -8.80 -6.79
C CYS A 63 5.81 -10.29 -6.67
N ARG A 64 5.42 -11.13 -7.64
CA ARG A 64 6.13 -12.40 -7.84
C ARG A 64 7.54 -12.00 -8.26
N VAL A 65 8.44 -11.85 -7.29
CA VAL A 65 9.86 -11.72 -7.55
C VAL A 65 10.30 -13.13 -7.94
N GLU A 66 10.35 -13.41 -9.23
CA GLU A 66 11.19 -14.51 -9.70
C GLU A 66 12.63 -14.10 -9.40
N PHE A 67 13.18 -14.64 -8.32
CA PHE A 67 14.62 -14.59 -8.09
C PHE A 67 15.28 -15.52 -9.13
N PRO A 68 16.32 -15.07 -9.83
CA PRO A 68 17.10 -15.91 -10.74
C PRO A 68 17.82 -17.05 -10.00
#